data_AF-A0A1U7HF13-F1
#
_entry.id   AF-A0A1U7HF13-F1
#
_cell.length_a   1.000
_cell.length_b   1.000
_cell.length_c   1.000
_cell.angle_alpha   90.00
_cell.angle_beta   90.00
_cell.angle_gamma   90.00
#
_symmetry.space_group_name_H-M   'P 1'
#
loop_
_entity.id
_entity.type
_entity.pdbx_description
1 polymer ?
#
loop_
_entity_poly.entity_id
_entity_poly.type
_entity_poly.pdbx_seq_one_letter_code
_entity_poly.pdbx_strand_id
1 'polypeptide(L)'
;MISTLIMAAQTNVPSTSEWNLSVAIIMIFCNLLAIVIGYFAIQQTGAGPDLPIPQLAYRKSFGLPELLATTSFGHILGAGMILGLSNAGIL
;
A
#
# COMPACT_ATOMS: atom_id res chain seq x y z
N MET A 1 -35.28 -11.95 -17.08
CA MET A 1 -34.78 -12.38 -15.74
C MET A 1 -33.27 -12.63 -15.73
N ILE A 2 -32.70 -13.30 -16.74
CA ILE A 2 -31.22 -13.47 -16.83
C ILE A 2 -30.48 -12.14 -17.05
N SER A 3 -30.94 -11.25 -17.95
CA SER A 3 -30.26 -9.96 -18.20
C SER A 3 -30.27 -9.02 -17.01
N THR A 4 -31.32 -9.07 -16.18
CA THR A 4 -31.43 -8.29 -14.94
C THR A 4 -30.43 -8.77 -13.87
N LEU A 5 -30.14 -10.07 -13.80
CA LEU A 5 -29.12 -10.62 -12.90
C LEU A 5 -27.70 -10.26 -13.37
N ILE A 6 -27.45 -10.27 -14.68
CA ILE A 6 -26.15 -9.89 -15.24
C ILE A 6 -25.88 -8.38 -15.07
N MET A 7 -26.89 -7.53 -15.25
CA MET A 7 -26.77 -6.09 -14.97
C MET A 7 -26.53 -5.79 -13.49
N ALA A 8 -27.21 -6.49 -12.57
CA ALA A 8 -26.98 -6.35 -11.14
C ALA A 8 -25.59 -6.88 -10.71
N ALA A 9 -25.06 -7.90 -11.40
CA ALA A 9 -23.70 -8.35 -11.16
C ALA A 9 -22.66 -7.33 -11.65
N GLN A 10 -22.88 -6.68 -12.80
CA GLN A 10 -21.97 -5.66 -13.34
C GLN A 10 -21.83 -4.42 -12.46
N THR A 11 -22.88 -3.98 -11.76
CA THR A 11 -22.79 -2.86 -10.80
C THR A 11 -21.90 -3.17 -9.60
N ASN A 12 -21.62 -4.45 -9.36
CA ASN A 12 -20.79 -4.93 -8.26
C ASN A 12 -19.38 -5.36 -8.70
N VAL A 13 -19.06 -5.26 -10.00
CA VAL A 13 -17.69 -5.47 -10.48
C VAL A 13 -16.96 -4.13 -10.35
N PRO A 14 -16.03 -3.97 -9.40
CA PRO A 14 -15.24 -2.75 -9.35
C PRO A 14 -14.44 -2.63 -10.65
N SER A 15 -14.38 -1.42 -11.21
CA SER A 15 -13.46 -1.12 -12.31
C SER A 15 -12.06 -1.39 -11.79
N THR A 16 -11.43 -2.47 -12.21
CA THR A 16 -10.03 -2.77 -11.89
C THR A 16 -9.19 -2.32 -13.08
N SER A 17 -8.43 -1.24 -12.90
CA SER A 17 -7.38 -0.90 -13.84
C SER A 17 -6.45 -2.10 -14.00
N GLU A 18 -6.18 -2.51 -15.24
CA GLU A 18 -5.12 -3.47 -15.51
C GLU A 18 -3.78 -2.93 -14.99
N TRP A 19 -2.84 -3.85 -14.73
CA TRP A 19 -1.52 -3.48 -14.24
C TRP A 19 -0.85 -2.51 -15.22
N ASN A 20 -0.63 -1.27 -14.77
CA ASN A 20 -0.10 -0.18 -15.57
C ASN A 20 1.04 0.52 -14.81
N LEU A 21 1.93 1.21 -15.52
CA LEU A 21 3.01 1.99 -14.93
C LEU A 21 2.49 3.05 -13.93
N SER A 22 1.32 3.64 -14.20
CA SER A 22 0.66 4.57 -13.28
C SER A 22 0.32 3.93 -11.93
N VAL A 23 -0.17 2.67 -11.96
CA VAL A 23 -0.47 1.89 -10.74
C VAL A 23 0.81 1.64 -9.94
N ALA A 24 1.91 1.32 -10.60
CA ALA A 24 3.20 1.10 -9.95
C ALA A 24 3.73 2.38 -9.27
N ILE A 25 3.62 3.54 -9.94
CA ILE A 25 4.06 4.83 -9.37
C ILE A 25 3.25 5.18 -8.12
N ILE A 26 1.92 5.00 -8.18
CA ILE A 26 1.04 5.25 -7.04
C ILE A 26 1.38 4.33 -5.87
N MET A 27 1.66 3.06 -6.16
CA MET A 27 2.05 2.08 -5.14
C MET A 27 3.36 2.48 -4.43
N ILE A 28 4.36 2.92 -5.19
CA ILE A 28 5.64 3.39 -4.63
C ILE A 28 5.41 4.63 -3.76
N PHE A 29 4.57 5.56 -4.21
CA PHE A 29 4.24 6.76 -3.44
C PHE A 29 3.53 6.44 -2.12
N CYS A 30 2.55 5.54 -2.15
CA CYS A 30 1.86 5.05 -0.95
C CYS A 30 2.80 4.34 0.02
N ASN A 31 3.76 3.56 -0.48
CA ASN A 31 4.77 2.92 0.36
C ASN A 31 5.71 3.96 1.00
N LEU A 32 6.15 4.98 0.26
CA LEU A 32 6.97 6.06 0.81
C LEU A 32 6.24 6.84 1.91
N LEU A 33 4.96 7.16 1.70
CA LEU A 33 4.12 7.79 2.73
C LEU A 33 3.96 6.89 3.95
N ALA A 34 3.74 5.59 3.76
CA ALA A 34 3.62 4.64 4.86
C ALA A 34 4.91 4.51 5.67
N ILE A 35 6.08 4.57 5.03
CA ILE A 35 7.38 4.61 5.73
C ILE A 35 7.52 5.88 6.57
N VAL A 36 7.14 7.05 6.03
CA VAL A 36 7.17 8.31 6.78
C VAL A 36 6.22 8.26 7.98
N ILE A 37 4.98 7.79 7.78
CA ILE A 37 4.00 7.63 8.85
C ILE A 37 4.53 6.64 9.90
N GLY A 38 5.07 5.50 9.49
CA GLY A 38 5.71 4.53 10.39
C GLY A 38 6.85 5.14 11.18
N TYR A 39 7.70 5.95 10.54
CA TYR A 39 8.81 6.63 11.22
C TYR A 39 8.33 7.53 12.37
N PHE A 40 7.22 8.25 12.19
CA PHE A 40 6.63 9.09 13.23
C PHE A 40 5.76 8.33 14.24
N ALA A 41 5.07 7.27 13.80
CA ALA A 41 4.11 6.53 14.62
C ALA A 41 4.75 5.44 15.48
N ILE A 42 5.90 4.89 15.06
CA ILE A 42 6.58 3.82 15.81
C ILE A 42 7.28 4.44 17.03
N GLN A 43 6.67 4.17 18.20
CA GLN A 43 7.16 4.59 19.52
C GLN A 43 8.20 3.61 20.10
N GLN A 44 8.11 2.31 19.75
CA GLN A 44 9.06 1.28 20.16
C GLN A 44 9.85 0.81 18.93
N THR A 45 10.88 1.58 18.61
CA THR A 45 11.79 1.27 17.51
C THR A 45 12.84 0.24 17.96
N GLY A 46 13.03 -0.84 17.21
CA GLY A 46 14.12 -1.80 17.44
C GLY A 46 13.80 -3.00 18.35
N ALA A 47 12.53 -3.35 18.56
CA ALA A 47 12.15 -4.53 19.35
C ALA A 47 12.36 -5.89 18.63
N GLY A 48 12.98 -5.89 17.44
CA GLY A 48 13.23 -7.09 16.65
C GLY A 48 14.64 -7.12 16.06
N PRO A 49 15.01 -8.22 15.37
CA PRO A 49 16.36 -8.45 14.88
C PRO A 49 16.89 -7.24 14.08
N ASP A 50 18.07 -6.78 14.47
CA ASP A 50 18.73 -5.67 13.78
C ASP A 50 18.93 -6.01 12.31
N LEU A 51 18.58 -5.06 11.46
CA LEU A 51 18.75 -5.18 10.03
C LEU A 51 20.26 -5.19 9.72
N PRO A 52 20.80 -6.19 9.00
CA PRO A 52 22.21 -6.20 8.57
C PRO A 52 22.46 -5.21 7.40
N ILE A 53 21.83 -4.03 7.45
CA ILE A 53 21.92 -2.99 6.44
C ILE A 53 22.28 -1.66 7.15
N PRO A 54 23.56 -1.28 7.18
CA PRO A 54 24.09 -0.21 8.04
C PRO A 54 23.59 1.21 7.70
N GLN A 55 22.97 1.39 6.52
CA GLN A 55 22.54 2.70 6.00
C GLN A 55 21.14 3.14 6.48
N LEU A 56 20.23 2.20 6.76
CA LEU A 56 18.92 2.52 7.36
C LEU A 56 18.96 2.54 8.90
N ALA A 57 19.96 1.86 9.49
CA ALA A 57 20.18 1.78 10.93
C ALA A 57 20.70 3.09 11.57
N TYR A 58 21.23 4.05 10.78
CA TYR A 58 21.88 5.24 11.33
C TYR A 58 20.90 6.34 11.80
N ARG A 59 19.61 6.30 11.42
CA ARG A 59 18.66 7.41 11.67
C ARG A 59 17.58 7.14 12.71
N LYS A 60 17.35 5.88 13.06
CA LYS A 60 16.49 5.33 14.13
C LYS A 60 16.74 3.83 14.08
N SER A 61 16.62 3.06 15.17
CA SER A 61 16.73 1.58 15.13
C SER A 61 15.59 0.95 14.31
N PHE A 62 15.61 1.15 12.99
CA PHE A 62 14.58 0.71 12.07
C PHE A 62 14.80 -0.78 11.82
N GLY A 63 14.16 -1.59 12.65
CA GLY A 63 14.29 -3.03 12.60
C GLY A 63 13.68 -3.63 11.34
N LEU A 64 14.05 -4.87 11.03
CA LEU A 64 13.38 -5.73 10.04
C LEU A 64 11.84 -5.76 10.20
N PRO A 65 11.28 -5.86 11.42
CA PRO A 65 9.82 -5.82 11.59
C PRO A 65 9.20 -4.49 11.18
N GLU A 66 9.90 -3.36 11.30
CA GLU A 66 9.35 -2.04 10.99
C GLU A 66 9.33 -1.77 9.50
N LEU A 67 10.38 -2.16 8.79
CA LEU A 67 10.40 -2.11 7.33
C LEU A 67 9.30 -2.98 6.74
N LEU A 68 9.12 -4.19 7.28
CA LEU A 68 8.08 -5.10 6.82
C LEU A 68 6.68 -4.58 7.17
N ALA A 69 6.48 -4.05 8.37
CA ALA A 69 5.19 -3.50 8.81
C ALA A 69 4.80 -2.27 7.99
N THR A 70 5.72 -1.32 7.78
CA THR A 70 5.47 -0.11 6.99
C THR A 70 5.25 -0.42 5.52
N THR A 71 6.01 -1.35 4.94
CA THR A 71 5.80 -1.82 3.57
C THR A 71 4.44 -2.51 3.42
N SER A 72 4.06 -3.38 4.37
CA SER A 72 2.76 -4.08 4.34
C SER A 72 1.59 -3.10 4.49
N PHE A 73 1.70 -2.14 5.39
CA PHE A 73 0.71 -1.07 5.53
C PHE A 73 0.62 -0.21 4.27
N GLY A 74 1.77 0.14 3.67
CA GLY A 74 1.82 0.84 2.38
C GLY A 74 1.18 0.07 1.25
N HIS A 75 1.24 -1.27 1.26
CA HIS A 75 0.54 -2.09 0.28
C HIS A 75 -0.98 -2.07 0.46
N ILE A 76 -1.47 -2.09 1.71
CA ILE A 76 -2.91 -1.98 2.00
C ILE A 76 -3.43 -0.60 1.58
N LEU A 77 -2.70 0.47 1.92
CA LEU A 77 -3.03 1.84 1.52
C LEU A 77 -3.01 1.97 0.00
N GLY A 78 -1.96 1.45 -0.65
CA GLY A 78 -1.83 1.44 -2.11
C GLY A 78 -2.97 0.71 -2.80
N ALA A 79 -3.34 -0.49 -2.35
CA ALA A 79 -4.48 -1.22 -2.89
C ALA A 79 -5.78 -0.41 -2.77
N GLY A 80 -6.02 0.20 -1.60
CA GLY A 80 -7.17 1.08 -1.39
C GLY A 80 -7.19 2.30 -2.30
N MET A 81 -6.03 2.95 -2.50
CA MET A 81 -5.91 4.10 -3.39
C MET A 81 -6.11 3.72 -4.86
N ILE A 82 -5.51 2.62 -5.32
CA ILE A 82 -5.64 2.15 -6.71
C ILE A 82 -7.10 1.77 -7.00
N LEU A 83 -7.73 0.97 -6.14
CA LEU A 83 -9.13 0.59 -6.28
C LEU A 83 -10.06 1.81 -6.19
N GLY A 84 -9.79 2.74 -5.28
CA GLY A 84 -10.57 3.97 -5.13
C GLY A 84 -10.48 4.89 -6.35
N LEU A 85 -9.26 5.10 -6.86
CA LEU A 85 -9.01 5.99 -8.00
C LEU A 85 -9.51 5.38 -9.32
N SER A 86 -9.43 4.06 -9.44
CA SER A 86 -10.01 3.28 -10.54
C SER A 86 -11.55 3.30 -10.53
N ASN A 87 -12.19 3.20 -9.35
CA ASN A 87 -13.65 3.38 -9.24
C ASN A 87 -14.08 4.84 -9.49
N ALA A 88 -13.22 5.82 -9.21
CA ALA A 88 -13.47 7.22 -9.54
C ALA A 88 -13.26 7.54 -11.03
N GLY A 89 -12.76 6.59 -11.84
CA GLY A 89 -12.53 6.75 -13.27
C GLY A 89 -11.35 7.67 -13.64
N ILE A 90 -10.45 7.92 -12.69
CA ILE A 90 -9.25 8.75 -12.87
C ILE A 90 -8.04 7.90 -13.28
N LEU A 91 -8.13 6.59 -13.04
CA LEU A 91 -7.26 5.53 -13.57
C LEU A 91 -8.11 4.54 -14.37
#